data_AF-A0A6G4WVM3-F1
#
_entry.id   AF-A0A6G4WVM3-F1
#
_cell.length_a   1.000
_cell.length_b   1.000
_cell.length_c   1.000
_cell.angle_alpha   90.00
_cell.angle_beta   90.00
_cell.angle_gamma   90.00
#
_symmetry.space_group_name_H-M   'P 1'
#
loop_
_entity.id
_entity.type
_entity.pdbx_description
1 polymer ?
#
loop_
_entity_poly.entity_id
_entity_poly.type
_entity_poly.pdbx_seq_one_letter_code
_entity_poly.pdbx_strand_id
1 'polypeptide(L)'
;MSSISTASEARALLKLQGLRTPSRQGYQAWSTNPDSCSTVLTLSAGRLYLEALAVDEDFHPTAIDYYVSSTASSPTADQCLVGLYGPSGTLLASETTLFDSTGVVSLDLSAVGELAEGLYRVAFLFNGSTGPQIPRASQSAGGPGLTNIGLSVGDYRAAYNGSSNTSLPDPIDFTANTAYIPLFCAIR
;
A
#
# COMPACT_ATOMS: atom_id res chain seq x y z
N MET A 1 8.47 29.85 26.51
CA MET A 1 8.27 28.41 26.21
C MET A 1 7.89 28.33 24.75
N SER A 2 8.62 27.57 23.93
CA SER A 2 8.22 27.34 22.53
C SER A 2 6.91 26.54 22.55
N SER A 3 5.83 27.08 22.00
CA SER A 3 4.59 26.33 21.81
C SER A 3 4.83 25.28 20.72
N ILE A 4 4.48 24.04 21.00
CA ILE A 4 4.43 22.97 20.02
C ILE A 4 3.19 23.22 19.17
N SER A 5 3.35 23.53 17.90
CA SER A 5 2.23 23.87 17.01
C SER A 5 1.74 22.69 16.17
N THR A 6 2.56 21.65 16.05
CA THR A 6 2.23 20.44 15.28
C THR A 6 2.67 19.16 15.98
N ALA A 7 2.04 18.04 15.63
CA ALA A 7 2.46 16.73 16.11
C ALA A 7 3.89 16.39 15.64
N SER A 8 4.31 16.84 14.46
CA SER A 8 5.66 16.64 13.93
C SER A 8 6.73 17.39 14.74
N GLU A 9 6.45 18.62 15.20
CA GLU A 9 7.34 19.39 16.10
C GLU A 9 7.51 18.73 17.47
N ALA A 10 6.41 18.28 18.09
CA ALA A 10 6.45 17.53 19.36
C ALA A 10 7.34 16.29 19.25
N ARG A 11 7.21 15.61 18.11
CA ARG A 11 7.94 14.39 17.79
C ARG A 11 9.45 14.67 17.66
N ALA A 12 9.87 15.73 16.98
CA ALA A 12 11.29 16.08 16.84
C ALA A 12 11.95 16.40 18.20
N LEU A 13 11.25 17.12 19.08
CA LEU A 13 11.73 17.53 20.41
C LEU A 13 12.02 16.36 21.36
N LEU A 14 11.26 15.27 21.28
CA LEU A 14 11.41 14.12 22.17
C LEU A 14 12.57 13.16 21.81
N LYS A 15 13.30 13.40 20.71
CA LYS A 15 14.41 12.53 20.22
C LYS A 15 14.05 11.03 20.07
N LEU A 16 12.77 10.71 19.89
CA LEU A 16 12.28 9.33 19.73
C LEU A 16 12.48 8.80 18.28
N GLN A 17 13.60 9.14 17.63
CA GLN A 17 13.90 8.81 16.23
C GLN A 17 14.20 7.31 15.95
N GLY A 18 13.76 6.40 16.82
CA GLY A 18 13.88 4.94 16.63
C GLY A 18 12.59 4.16 16.91
N LEU A 19 11.46 4.84 17.14
CA LEU A 19 10.18 4.16 17.33
C LEU A 19 9.63 3.69 15.98
N ARG A 20 9.11 2.46 15.97
CA ARG A 20 8.51 1.81 14.79
C ARG A 20 7.13 2.38 14.49
N THR A 21 7.09 3.63 14.03
CA THR A 21 5.87 4.33 13.61
C THR A 21 6.12 4.98 12.25
N PRO A 22 5.09 5.11 11.38
CA PRO A 22 5.30 5.58 10.02
C PRO A 22 5.97 6.95 9.98
N SER A 23 5.48 7.91 10.78
CA SER A 23 6.05 9.27 10.84
C SER A 23 7.52 9.35 11.24
N ARG A 24 8.06 8.33 11.92
CA ARG A 24 9.48 8.27 12.30
C ARG A 24 10.39 7.71 11.22
N GLN A 25 9.79 7.11 10.19
CA GLN A 25 10.47 6.61 9.01
C GLN A 25 10.23 7.49 7.78
N GLY A 26 9.65 8.68 7.98
CA GLY A 26 9.35 9.62 6.90
C GLY A 26 8.05 9.32 6.14
N TYR A 27 7.19 8.44 6.67
CA TYR A 27 5.90 8.10 6.07
C TYR A 27 4.74 8.74 6.83
N GLN A 28 3.67 9.07 6.11
CA GLN A 28 2.39 9.42 6.74
C GLN A 28 1.70 8.16 7.26
N ALA A 29 1.64 7.12 6.43
CA ALA A 29 0.98 5.86 6.75
C ALA A 29 1.70 4.67 6.12
N TRP A 30 1.47 3.48 6.69
CA TRP A 30 1.96 2.20 6.19
C TRP A 30 0.94 1.10 6.47
N SER A 31 0.86 0.09 5.60
CA SER A 31 -0.09 -1.03 5.76
C SER A 31 0.34 -1.99 6.87
N THR A 32 1.66 -2.10 7.09
CA THR A 32 2.25 -2.87 8.17
C THR A 32 3.63 -2.32 8.54
N ASN A 33 4.09 -2.65 9.74
CA ASN A 33 5.45 -2.40 10.17
C ASN A 33 6.45 -3.22 9.33
N PRO A 34 7.47 -2.63 8.67
CA PRO A 34 8.47 -3.32 7.88
C PRO A 34 9.35 -4.21 8.73
N ASP A 35 9.59 -3.87 10.02
CA ASP A 35 10.37 -4.72 10.92
C ASP A 35 9.67 -6.05 11.25
N SER A 36 8.35 -6.14 11.02
CA SER A 36 7.61 -7.41 11.18
C SER A 36 7.56 -8.23 9.89
N CYS A 37 8.00 -7.66 8.76
CA CYS A 37 8.00 -8.32 7.47
C CYS A 37 9.12 -9.36 7.40
N SER A 38 8.74 -10.63 7.56
CA SER A 38 9.64 -11.79 7.56
C SER A 38 9.15 -12.92 6.66
N THR A 39 8.05 -12.68 5.94
CA THR A 39 7.53 -13.58 4.92
C THR A 39 7.19 -12.77 3.67
N VAL A 40 6.83 -13.45 2.58
CA VAL A 40 6.50 -12.80 1.31
C VAL A 40 5.16 -13.30 0.78
N LEU A 41 4.58 -12.55 -0.15
CA LEU A 41 3.50 -13.00 -1.00
C LEU A 41 3.86 -12.75 -2.46
N THR A 42 3.70 -13.78 -3.27
CA THR A 42 3.85 -13.70 -4.72
C THR A 42 2.54 -13.19 -5.33
N LEU A 43 2.59 -12.08 -6.07
CA LEU A 43 1.38 -11.58 -6.75
C LEU A 43 0.94 -12.59 -7.82
N SER A 44 -0.35 -12.93 -7.82
CA SER A 44 -0.93 -13.77 -8.87
C SER A 44 -1.37 -12.92 -10.05
N ALA A 45 -1.16 -13.42 -11.27
CA ALA A 45 -1.60 -12.73 -12.48
C ALA A 45 -3.10 -12.40 -12.45
N GLY A 46 -3.47 -11.20 -12.87
CA GLY A 46 -4.86 -10.74 -13.01
C GLY A 46 -5.57 -10.36 -11.71
N ARG A 47 -4.97 -10.59 -10.54
CA ARG A 47 -5.52 -10.13 -9.25
C ARG A 47 -5.09 -8.69 -8.98
N LEU A 48 -6.07 -7.85 -8.66
CA LEU A 48 -5.82 -6.49 -8.18
C LEU A 48 -5.73 -6.51 -6.66
N TYR A 49 -4.52 -6.56 -6.13
CA TYR A 49 -4.27 -6.52 -4.69
C TYR A 49 -4.42 -5.09 -4.18
N LEU A 50 -5.07 -4.93 -3.03
CA LEU A 50 -5.42 -3.65 -2.40
C LEU A 50 -4.94 -3.64 -0.96
N GLU A 51 -4.11 -2.67 -0.62
CA GLU A 51 -3.65 -2.38 0.73
C GLU A 51 -4.22 -1.06 1.21
N ALA A 52 -4.96 -1.09 2.32
CA ALA A 52 -5.53 0.11 2.89
C ALA A 52 -4.49 0.88 3.72
N LEU A 53 -4.42 2.19 3.50
CA LEU A 53 -3.61 3.14 4.25
C LEU A 53 -4.53 4.17 4.90
N ALA A 54 -4.52 4.23 6.23
CA ALA A 54 -5.23 5.25 6.99
C ALA A 54 -4.39 6.54 7.02
N VAL A 55 -4.88 7.59 6.38
CA VAL A 55 -4.33 8.94 6.42
C VAL A 55 -5.08 9.69 7.52
N ASP A 56 -4.38 10.02 8.60
CA ASP A 56 -4.98 10.58 9.83
C ASP A 56 -5.06 12.12 9.85
N GLU A 57 -4.47 12.80 8.87
CA GLU A 57 -4.50 14.25 8.72
C GLU A 57 -4.23 14.62 7.25
N ASP A 58 -4.68 15.80 6.84
CA ASP A 58 -4.50 16.31 5.49
C ASP A 58 -3.00 16.53 5.18
N PHE A 59 -2.54 16.05 4.03
CA PHE A 59 -1.14 16.22 3.62
C PHE A 59 -0.94 16.16 2.11
N HIS A 60 0.19 16.66 1.63
CA HIS A 60 0.59 16.57 0.22
C HIS A 60 1.51 15.36 0.03
N PRO A 61 1.05 14.28 -0.61
CA PRO A 61 1.87 13.10 -0.83
C PRO A 61 2.95 13.36 -1.89
N THR A 62 4.04 12.64 -1.77
CA THR A 62 5.19 12.67 -2.69
C THR A 62 5.43 11.31 -3.32
N ALA A 63 5.20 10.21 -2.59
CA ALA A 63 5.33 8.88 -3.15
C ALA A 63 4.56 7.81 -2.38
N ILE A 64 4.28 6.71 -3.07
CA ILE A 64 4.07 5.41 -2.43
C ILE A 64 5.33 4.59 -2.54
N ASP A 65 5.83 4.11 -1.41
CA ASP A 65 6.99 3.23 -1.35
C ASP A 65 6.54 1.80 -1.02
N TYR A 66 7.07 0.84 -1.75
CA TYR A 66 6.89 -0.59 -1.52
C TYR A 66 8.21 -1.33 -1.75
N TYR A 67 8.30 -2.58 -1.30
CA TYR A 67 9.53 -3.36 -1.43
C TYR A 67 9.29 -4.60 -2.32
N VAL A 68 10.21 -4.84 -3.25
CA VAL A 68 10.23 -6.04 -4.08
C VAL A 68 11.36 -6.94 -3.60
N SER A 69 11.03 -8.10 -3.03
CA SER A 69 12.01 -9.08 -2.55
C SER A 69 12.50 -10.03 -3.63
N SER A 70 11.66 -10.29 -4.63
CA SER A 70 12.00 -11.08 -5.82
C SER A 70 11.28 -10.49 -7.02
N THR A 71 12.00 -10.35 -8.13
CA THR A 71 11.49 -9.75 -9.36
C THR A 71 10.48 -10.66 -10.06
N ALA A 72 9.63 -10.05 -10.87
CA ALA A 72 8.74 -10.79 -11.74
C ALA A 72 9.50 -11.48 -12.88
N SER A 73 8.87 -12.51 -13.47
CA SER A 73 9.32 -13.13 -14.72
C SER A 73 8.27 -12.95 -15.80
N SER A 74 8.71 -12.57 -17.00
CA SER A 74 7.87 -12.33 -18.17
C SER A 74 6.69 -11.39 -17.87
N PRO A 75 6.90 -10.19 -17.28
CA PRO A 75 5.84 -9.22 -17.10
C PRO A 75 5.26 -8.85 -18.47
N THR A 76 3.94 -8.85 -18.57
CA THR A 76 3.22 -8.39 -19.75
C THR A 76 3.23 -6.86 -19.72
N ALA A 77 3.75 -6.26 -20.79
CA ALA A 77 3.82 -4.80 -20.92
C ALA A 77 2.44 -4.16 -20.72
N ASP A 78 2.41 -3.02 -20.03
CA ASP A 78 1.21 -2.21 -19.75
C ASP A 78 0.10 -2.93 -18.96
N GLN A 79 0.38 -4.11 -18.41
CA GLN A 79 -0.56 -4.88 -17.58
C GLN A 79 -0.02 -5.17 -16.17
N CYS A 80 1.11 -4.55 -15.84
CA CYS A 80 1.70 -4.58 -14.51
C CYS A 80 1.71 -3.13 -13.99
N LEU A 81 0.92 -2.85 -12.95
CA LEU A 81 0.52 -1.50 -12.58
C LEU A 81 0.55 -1.35 -11.05
N VAL A 82 0.94 -0.17 -10.59
CA VAL A 82 0.73 0.27 -9.20
C VAL A 82 -0.10 1.54 -9.23
N GLY A 83 -1.00 1.72 -8.28
CA GLY A 83 -1.82 2.92 -8.21
C GLY A 83 -2.31 3.25 -6.81
N LEU A 84 -2.89 4.44 -6.68
CA LEU A 84 -3.51 4.95 -5.47
C LEU A 84 -4.98 5.22 -5.74
N TYR A 85 -5.86 4.59 -4.97
CA TYR A 85 -7.28 4.90 -4.94
C TYR A 85 -7.63 5.78 -3.75
N GLY A 86 -8.51 6.75 -3.99
CA GLY A 86 -9.17 7.52 -2.95
C GLY A 86 -10.24 6.71 -2.21
N PRO A 87 -10.80 7.25 -1.10
CA PRO A 87 -11.80 6.56 -0.29
C PRO A 87 -13.08 6.17 -1.06
N SER A 88 -13.44 6.93 -2.09
CA SER A 88 -14.59 6.68 -2.97
C SER A 88 -14.33 5.64 -4.07
N GLY A 89 -13.09 5.16 -4.22
CA GLY A 89 -12.69 4.26 -5.30
C GLY A 89 -12.23 4.96 -6.59
N THR A 90 -12.11 6.28 -6.59
CA THR A 90 -11.50 7.03 -7.72
C THR A 90 -10.00 6.78 -7.78
N LEU A 91 -9.46 6.51 -8.97
CA LEU A 91 -8.01 6.38 -9.19
C LEU A 91 -7.36 7.77 -9.17
N LEU A 92 -6.43 7.99 -8.24
CA LEU A 92 -5.74 9.28 -8.05
C LEU A 92 -4.39 9.33 -8.75
N ALA A 93 -3.69 8.20 -8.81
CA ALA A 93 -2.41 8.06 -9.48
C ALA A 93 -2.18 6.61 -9.90
N SER A 94 -1.40 6.42 -10.96
CA SER A 94 -0.94 5.09 -11.38
C SER A 94 0.31 5.17 -12.23
N GLU A 95 1.10 4.10 -12.21
CA GLU A 95 2.25 3.93 -13.09
C GLU A 95 2.37 2.48 -13.53
N THR A 96 2.85 2.26 -14.76
CA THR A 96 3.26 0.94 -15.24
C THR A 96 4.57 0.56 -14.57
N THR A 97 4.64 -0.64 -13.99
CA THR A 97 5.87 -1.16 -13.40
C THR A 97 6.13 -2.58 -13.88
N LEU A 98 7.37 -2.92 -14.21
CA LEU A 98 7.71 -4.28 -14.63
C LEU A 98 8.08 -5.19 -13.44
N PHE A 99 8.21 -4.63 -12.24
CA PHE A 99 8.76 -5.32 -11.07
C PHE A 99 10.08 -6.06 -11.38
N ASP A 100 10.96 -5.42 -12.14
CA ASP A 100 12.21 -5.97 -12.69
C ASP A 100 13.45 -5.70 -11.82
N SER A 101 13.27 -4.99 -10.72
CA SER A 101 14.30 -4.70 -9.72
C SER A 101 13.86 -5.14 -8.32
N THR A 102 14.84 -5.48 -7.49
CA THR A 102 14.63 -5.70 -6.06
C THR A 102 14.98 -4.45 -5.28
N GLY A 103 14.41 -4.34 -4.07
CA GLY A 103 14.62 -3.18 -3.21
C GLY A 103 13.36 -2.32 -3.07
N VAL A 104 13.55 -1.10 -2.60
CA VAL A 104 12.48 -0.11 -2.49
C VAL A 104 12.18 0.45 -3.87
N VAL A 105 10.90 0.45 -4.23
CA VAL A 105 10.36 1.02 -5.46
C VAL A 105 9.33 2.07 -5.07
N SER A 106 9.32 3.19 -5.79
CA SER A 106 8.45 4.33 -5.53
C SER A 106 7.53 4.60 -6.71
N LEU A 107 6.25 4.82 -6.44
CA LEU A 107 5.30 5.46 -7.35
C LEU A 107 5.29 6.96 -7.05
N ASP A 108 5.58 7.81 -8.03
CA ASP A 108 5.54 9.26 -7.86
C ASP A 108 4.10 9.76 -7.68
N LEU A 109 3.88 10.57 -6.63
CA LEU A 109 2.60 11.21 -6.33
C LEU A 109 2.67 12.74 -6.45
N SER A 110 3.73 13.30 -7.04
CA SER A 110 3.94 14.74 -7.17
C SER A 110 2.80 15.49 -7.88
N ALA A 111 2.04 14.80 -8.74
CA ALA A 111 0.87 15.34 -9.42
C ALA A 111 -0.45 15.20 -8.63
N VAL A 112 -0.45 14.42 -7.55
CA VAL A 112 -1.60 14.27 -6.65
C VAL A 112 -1.66 15.52 -5.76
N GLY A 113 -2.85 16.12 -5.67
CA GLY A 113 -3.08 17.24 -4.77
C GLY A 113 -3.06 16.82 -3.30
N GLU A 114 -3.48 17.72 -2.43
CA GLU A 114 -3.69 17.40 -1.02
C GLU A 114 -4.63 16.20 -0.85
N LEU A 115 -4.19 15.21 -0.07
CA LEU A 115 -5.02 14.11 0.39
C LEU A 115 -5.66 14.52 1.70
N ALA A 116 -6.99 14.49 1.76
CA ALA A 116 -7.73 14.67 3.00
C ALA A 116 -7.62 13.44 3.90
N GLU A 117 -7.88 13.59 5.21
CA GLU A 117 -8.06 12.47 6.16
C GLU A 117 -9.01 11.40 5.57
N GLY A 118 -8.59 10.14 5.61
CA GLY A 118 -9.40 9.04 5.09
C GLY A 118 -8.67 7.74 4.87
N LEU A 119 -9.41 6.74 4.37
CA LEU A 119 -8.87 5.41 4.05
C LEU A 119 -8.59 5.32 2.54
N TYR A 120 -7.32 5.35 2.18
CA TYR A 120 -6.83 5.21 0.81
C TYR A 120 -6.43 3.77 0.54
N ARG A 121 -6.31 3.38 -0.73
CA ARG A 121 -5.85 2.04 -1.11
C ARG A 121 -4.73 2.07 -2.13
N VAL A 122 -3.61 1.48 -1.79
CA VAL A 122 -2.54 1.17 -2.75
C VAL A 122 -2.92 -0.10 -3.49
N ALA A 123 -2.86 -0.04 -4.81
CA ALA A 123 -3.20 -1.13 -5.69
C ALA A 123 -1.96 -1.73 -6.34
N PHE A 124 -1.86 -3.05 -6.37
CA PHE A 124 -0.85 -3.79 -7.12
C PHE A 124 -1.53 -4.73 -8.10
N LEU A 125 -1.22 -4.57 -9.38
CA LEU A 125 -1.64 -5.48 -10.43
C LEU A 125 -0.40 -6.02 -11.14
N PHE A 126 -0.38 -7.34 -11.33
CA PHE A 126 0.65 -8.02 -12.09
C PHE A 126 0.00 -8.92 -13.14
N ASN A 127 0.60 -9.00 -14.32
CA ASN A 127 0.25 -9.98 -15.34
C ASN A 127 1.54 -10.53 -15.97
N GLY A 128 1.77 -11.83 -15.88
CA GLY A 128 2.98 -12.49 -16.36
C GLY A 128 3.09 -13.92 -15.85
N SER A 129 4.21 -14.59 -16.09
CA SER A 129 4.36 -16.02 -15.75
C SER A 129 4.62 -16.27 -14.27
N THR A 130 5.50 -15.45 -13.66
CA THR A 130 5.84 -15.53 -12.23
C THR A 130 5.76 -14.13 -11.65
N GLY A 131 4.88 -13.93 -10.67
CA GLY A 131 4.72 -12.61 -10.06
C GLY A 131 5.88 -12.21 -9.15
N PRO A 132 6.03 -10.90 -8.91
CA PRO A 132 7.01 -10.43 -7.94
C PRO A 132 6.60 -10.86 -6.53
N GLN A 133 7.58 -10.90 -5.65
CA GLN A 133 7.37 -11.14 -4.24
C GLN A 133 7.43 -9.82 -3.48
N ILE A 134 6.38 -9.53 -2.71
CA ILE A 134 6.31 -8.36 -1.84
C ILE A 134 6.35 -8.84 -0.38
N PRO A 135 7.18 -8.25 0.49
CA PRO A 135 7.23 -8.60 1.90
C PRO A 135 5.89 -8.37 2.61
N ARG A 136 5.63 -9.22 3.60
CA ARG A 136 4.48 -9.12 4.48
C ARG A 136 4.82 -9.57 5.89
N ALA A 137 4.04 -9.06 6.85
CA ALA A 137 4.19 -9.42 8.25
C ALA A 137 3.94 -10.93 8.48
N SER A 138 4.84 -11.59 9.23
CA SER A 138 4.71 -13.01 9.57
C SER A 138 3.65 -13.28 10.64
N GLN A 139 3.21 -12.25 11.36
CA GLN A 139 2.35 -12.37 12.55
C GLN A 139 0.85 -12.63 12.25
N SER A 140 0.49 -12.91 11.00
CA SER A 140 -0.90 -13.23 10.62
C SER A 140 -1.24 -14.70 10.87
N ALA A 141 -0.97 -15.22 12.07
CA ALA A 141 -1.23 -16.62 12.40
C ALA A 141 -2.71 -17.02 12.26
N GLY A 142 -3.64 -16.08 12.42
CA GLY A 142 -5.08 -16.29 12.16
C GLY A 142 -5.52 -15.95 10.73
N GLY A 143 -4.58 -15.80 9.79
CA GLY A 143 -4.87 -15.58 8.38
C GLY A 143 -5.57 -14.25 8.05
N PRO A 144 -6.16 -14.14 6.84
CA PRO A 144 -6.83 -12.93 6.37
C PRO A 144 -8.00 -12.45 7.25
N GLY A 145 -8.61 -13.36 8.03
CA GLY A 145 -9.74 -13.05 8.90
C GLY A 145 -9.36 -12.16 10.08
N LEU A 146 -8.17 -12.33 10.66
CA LEU A 146 -7.70 -11.47 11.75
C LEU A 146 -7.37 -10.06 11.27
N THR A 147 -6.74 -9.94 10.10
CA THR A 147 -6.45 -8.64 9.49
C THR A 147 -7.73 -7.81 9.31
N ASN A 148 -8.82 -8.47 8.92
CA ASN A 148 -10.08 -7.82 8.57
C ASN A 148 -11.17 -8.02 9.64
N ILE A 149 -10.79 -8.32 10.88
CA ILE A 149 -11.75 -8.61 11.94
C ILE A 149 -12.70 -7.42 12.18
N GLY A 150 -14.00 -7.71 12.19
CA GLY A 150 -15.05 -6.72 12.42
C GLY A 150 -15.28 -5.74 11.27
N LEU A 151 -14.67 -5.94 10.11
CA LEU A 151 -14.82 -5.07 8.94
C LEU A 151 -15.80 -5.64 7.92
N SER A 152 -16.50 -4.75 7.22
CA SER A 152 -17.26 -5.12 6.03
C SER A 152 -16.31 -5.35 4.84
N VAL A 153 -16.78 -6.04 3.80
CA VAL A 153 -15.98 -6.33 2.60
C VAL A 153 -15.43 -5.04 1.95
N GLY A 154 -16.23 -3.98 1.95
CA GLY A 154 -15.85 -2.66 1.44
C GLY A 154 -14.80 -1.94 2.27
N ASP A 155 -14.52 -2.39 3.49
CA ASP A 155 -13.61 -1.76 4.46
C ASP A 155 -12.34 -2.59 4.73
N TYR A 156 -12.18 -3.74 4.08
CA TYR A 156 -11.03 -4.61 4.30
C TYR A 156 -9.70 -3.84 4.17
N ARG A 157 -8.79 -4.10 5.12
CA ARG A 157 -7.44 -3.55 5.21
C ARG A 157 -6.51 -4.15 4.17
N ALA A 158 -6.71 -5.43 3.86
CA ALA A 158 -6.03 -6.11 2.77
C ALA A 158 -7.02 -7.04 2.06
N ALA A 159 -7.23 -6.77 0.77
CA ALA A 159 -8.09 -7.56 -0.10
C ALA A 159 -7.53 -7.63 -1.52
N TYR A 160 -7.99 -8.59 -2.33
CA TYR A 160 -7.88 -8.47 -3.77
C TYR A 160 -9.27 -8.35 -4.41
N ASN A 161 -9.33 -7.67 -5.55
CA ASN A 161 -10.54 -7.43 -6.33
C ASN A 161 -10.40 -8.06 -7.72
N GLY A 162 -11.28 -9.00 -8.06
CA GLY A 162 -11.22 -9.74 -9.33
C GLY A 162 -9.98 -10.64 -9.50
N SER A 163 -9.93 -11.34 -10.64
CA SER A 163 -8.85 -12.29 -10.96
C SER A 163 -8.43 -12.31 -12.44
N SER A 164 -8.90 -11.33 -13.22
CA SER A 164 -8.62 -11.24 -14.66
C SER A 164 -8.46 -9.79 -15.11
N ASN A 165 -7.99 -8.93 -14.20
CA ASN A 165 -7.74 -7.54 -14.50
C ASN A 165 -6.49 -7.41 -15.37
N THR A 166 -6.59 -6.62 -16.43
CA THR A 166 -5.43 -6.20 -17.26
C THR A 166 -5.13 -4.72 -17.09
N SER A 167 -5.94 -3.99 -16.31
CA SER A 167 -5.81 -2.57 -16.02
C SER A 167 -6.34 -2.24 -14.62
N LEU A 168 -6.04 -1.06 -14.12
CA LEU A 168 -6.65 -0.51 -12.91
C LEU A 168 -8.07 0.01 -13.25
N PRO A 169 -9.15 -0.47 -12.59
CA PRO A 169 -10.49 0.08 -12.77
C PRO A 169 -10.61 1.50 -12.22
N ASP A 170 -11.27 2.41 -12.94
CA ASP A 170 -11.56 3.76 -12.42
C ASP A 170 -13.03 4.15 -12.73
N PRO A 171 -13.92 4.24 -11.72
CA PRO A 171 -13.69 3.91 -10.31
C PRO A 171 -13.64 2.38 -10.07
N ILE A 172 -13.10 1.98 -8.92
CA ILE A 172 -13.18 0.61 -8.39
C ILE A 172 -14.35 0.45 -7.40
N ASP A 173 -15.05 -0.70 -7.47
CA ASP A 173 -16.02 -1.12 -6.45
C ASP A 173 -15.37 -2.03 -5.40
N PHE A 174 -15.29 -1.56 -4.17
CA PHE A 174 -14.68 -2.29 -3.05
C PHE A 174 -15.60 -3.36 -2.43
N THR A 175 -16.88 -3.43 -2.81
CA THR A 175 -17.83 -4.37 -2.20
C THR A 175 -17.63 -5.83 -2.64
N ALA A 176 -16.82 -6.08 -3.67
CA ALA A 176 -16.51 -7.41 -4.19
C ALA A 176 -15.13 -7.96 -3.76
N ASN A 177 -14.58 -7.41 -2.68
CA ASN A 177 -13.24 -7.73 -2.19
C ASN A 177 -13.14 -9.13 -1.57
N THR A 178 -12.02 -9.81 -1.82
CA THR A 178 -11.66 -11.06 -1.12
C THR A 178 -10.46 -10.83 -0.22
N ALA A 179 -10.60 -11.14 1.08
CA ALA A 179 -9.55 -10.93 2.07
C ALA A 179 -8.25 -11.69 1.75
N TYR A 180 -7.11 -11.06 2.00
CA TYR A 180 -5.80 -11.72 2.03
C TYR A 180 -4.93 -11.16 3.15
N ILE A 181 -3.64 -11.56 3.20
CA ILE A 181 -2.71 -11.12 4.23
C ILE A 181 -1.92 -9.90 3.72
N PRO A 182 -1.88 -8.78 4.47
CA PRO A 182 -1.32 -7.51 4.02
C PRO A 182 0.11 -7.58 3.52
N LEU A 183 0.38 -6.96 2.38
CA LEU A 183 1.68 -6.59 1.86
C LEU A 183 2.18 -5.33 2.54
N PHE A 184 3.50 -5.11 2.53
CA PHE A 184 4.08 -3.83 2.89
C PHE A 184 3.93 -2.80 1.76
N CYS A 185 3.33 -1.66 2.10
CA CYS A 185 3.42 -0.42 1.37
C CYS A 185 3.31 0.76 2.34
N ALA A 186 3.84 1.91 1.95
CA ALA A 186 3.78 3.13 2.73
C ALA A 186 3.57 4.34 1.81
N ILE A 187 3.02 5.41 2.37
CA ILE A 187 2.83 6.68 1.68
C ILE A 187 3.55 7.77 2.46
N ARG A 188 4.20 8.69 1.76
CA ARG A 188 4.91 9.85 2.32
C ARG A 188 4.62 11.10 1.51
#